data_AF-A0A6N4DL95-F1
#
_entry.id   AF-A0A6N4DL95-F1
#
_cell.length_a   1.000
_cell.length_b   1.000
_cell.length_c   1.000
_cell.angle_alpha   90.00
_cell.angle_beta   90.00
_cell.angle_gamma   90.00
#
_symmetry.space_group_name_H-M   'P 1'
#
loop_
_entity.id
_entity.type
_entity.pdbx_description
1 polymer ?
#
loop_
_entity_poly.entity_id
_entity_poly.type
_entity_poly.pdbx_seq_one_letter_code
_entity_poly.pdbx_strand_id
1 'polypeptide(L)' 'MQVSEQQAVAVTSRWIREVVVGLGLCPFAAPVVEAESIFYAVTQARDEEGIYRDMLAALDRFQQSDEREMATGFFIIR' A
#
# COMPACT_ATOMS: atom_id res chain seq x y z
N MET A 1 9.96 19.30 -0.03
CA MET A 1 9.44 18.85 -1.33
C MET A 1 8.27 17.92 -1.04
N GLN A 2 7.05 18.24 -1.48
CA GLN A 2 5.87 17.38 -1.24
C GLN A 2 5.87 16.25 -2.28
N VAL A 3 5.78 15.00 -1.82
CA VAL A 3 5.62 13.84 -2.69
C VAL A 3 4.14 13.70 -3.07
N SER A 4 3.83 13.55 -4.35
CA SER A 4 2.45 13.28 -4.78
C SER A 4 2.02 11.87 -4.36
N GLU A 5 0.71 11.63 -4.28
CA GLU A 5 0.18 10.29 -4.01
C GLU A 5 0.70 9.25 -5.01
N GLN A 6 0.66 9.58 -6.31
CA GLN A 6 1.17 8.73 -7.38
C GLN A 6 2.66 8.42 -7.23
N GLN A 7 3.47 9.41 -6.82
CA GLN A 7 4.89 9.22 -6.57
C GLN A 7 5.14 8.31 -5.37
N ALA A 8 4.37 8.48 -4.28
CA ALA A 8 4.48 7.64 -3.10
C ALA A 8 4.15 6.18 -3.42
N VAL A 9 3.05 5.94 -4.16
CA VAL A 9 2.68 4.59 -4.63
C VAL A 9 3.74 4.02 -5.55
N ALA A 10 4.25 4.78 -6.52
CA ALA A 10 5.27 4.30 -7.46
C ALA A 10 6.58 3.89 -6.74
N VAL A 11 7.04 4.70 -5.79
CA VAL A 11 8.25 4.40 -5.00
C VAL A 11 8.04 3.17 -4.14
N THR A 12 6.91 3.06 -3.43
CA THR A 12 6.59 1.88 -2.60
C THR A 12 6.45 0.62 -3.44
N SER A 13 5.73 0.69 -4.57
CA SER A 13 5.56 -0.44 -5.48
C SER A 13 6.89 -0.93 -6.05
N ARG A 14 7.79 -0.01 -6.41
CA ARG A 14 9.15 -0.37 -6.85
C ARG A 14 9.95 -1.02 -5.73
N TRP A 15 9.90 -0.48 -4.52
CA TRP A 15 10.57 -1.07 -3.36
C TRP A 15 10.06 -2.50 -3.07
N ILE A 16 8.76 -2.75 -3.16
CA ILE A 16 8.19 -4.10 -3.00
C ILE A 16 8.77 -5.04 -4.06
N ARG A 17 8.82 -4.64 -5.33
CA ARG A 17 9.34 -5.48 -6.43
C ARG A 17 10.84 -5.75 -6.30
N GLU A 18 11.64 -4.72 -6.09
CA GLU A 18 13.10 -4.82 -6.12
C GLU A 18 13.69 -5.36 -4.82
N VAL A 19 13.10 -5.01 -3.67
CA VAL A 19 13.65 -5.33 -2.36
C VAL A 19 12.90 -6.50 -1.72
N VAL A 20 11.58 -6.41 -1.58
CA VAL A 20 10.80 -7.46 -0.88
C VAL A 20 10.79 -8.75 -1.69
N VAL A 21 10.45 -8.66 -2.97
CA VAL A 21 10.43 -9.81 -3.89
C VAL A 21 11.84 -10.12 -4.38
N GLY A 22 12.57 -9.12 -4.89
CA GLY A 22 13.89 -9.32 -5.50
C GLY A 22 14.95 -9.91 -4.55
N LEU A 23 14.88 -9.63 -3.24
CA LEU A 23 15.77 -10.23 -2.24
C LEU A 23 15.16 -11.40 -1.48
N GLY A 24 13.93 -11.82 -1.81
CA GLY A 24 13.25 -12.96 -1.17
C GLY A 24 12.90 -12.75 0.31
N LEU A 25 12.57 -11.51 0.71
CA LEU A 25 12.31 -11.18 2.12
C LEU A 25 10.95 -11.68 2.62
N CYS A 26 9.98 -11.83 1.73
CA CYS A 26 8.65 -12.34 2.04
C CYS A 26 8.29 -13.48 1.08
N PRO A 27 8.03 -14.70 1.58
CA PRO A 27 7.69 -15.83 0.72
C PRO A 27 6.31 -15.68 0.05
N PHE A 28 5.47 -14.76 0.52
CA PHE A 28 4.11 -14.56 0.03
C PHE A 28 3.96 -13.38 -0.94
N ALA A 29 4.99 -12.56 -1.11
CA ALA A 29 4.86 -11.29 -1.84
C ALA A 29 4.82 -11.45 -3.36
N ALA A 30 5.57 -12.40 -3.93
CA ALA A 30 5.66 -12.55 -5.38
C ALA A 30 4.30 -12.82 -6.06
N PRO A 31 3.47 -13.79 -5.59
CA PRO A 31 2.15 -14.04 -6.19
C PRO A 31 1.23 -12.82 -6.17
N VAL A 32 1.26 -12.03 -5.09
CA VAL A 32 0.43 -10.83 -4.92
C VAL A 32 0.89 -9.70 -5.85
N VAL A 33 2.20 -9.52 -6.02
CA VAL A 33 2.78 -8.55 -6.95
C VAL A 33 2.48 -8.91 -8.40
N GLU A 34 2.56 -10.20 -8.75
CA GLU A 34 2.27 -10.72 -10.10
C GLU A 34 0.78 -10.60 -10.45
N ALA A 35 -0.11 -10.82 -9.47
CA ALA A 35 -1.55 -10.66 -9.61
C ALA A 35 -2.01 -9.18 -9.61
N GLU A 36 -1.10 -8.23 -9.42
CA GLU A 36 -1.38 -6.80 -9.25
C GLU A 36 -2.42 -6.50 -8.14
N SER A 37 -2.52 -7.37 -7.14
CA SER A 37 -3.58 -7.35 -6.12
C SER A 37 -3.18 -6.63 -4.83
N ILE A 38 -2.35 -5.58 -4.96
CA ILE A 38 -1.94 -4.75 -3.83
C ILE A 38 -2.78 -3.49 -3.76
N PHE A 39 -3.46 -3.31 -2.64
CA PHE A 39 -4.15 -2.08 -2.29
C PHE A 39 -3.16 -1.03 -1.76
N TYR A 40 -3.24 0.19 -2.29
CA TYR A 40 -2.45 1.32 -1.78
C TYR A 40 -3.37 2.46 -1.34
N ALA A 41 -3.13 2.96 -0.13
CA ALA A 41 -3.76 4.19 0.37
C ALA A 41 -2.68 5.15 0.86
N VAL A 42 -2.78 6.43 0.47
CA VAL A 42 -1.83 7.47 0.86
C VAL A 42 -2.56 8.54 1.64
N THR A 43 -2.05 8.89 2.82
CA THR A 43 -2.59 9.99 3.61
C THR A 43 -1.83 11.30 3.39
N GLN A 44 -2.55 12.41 3.43
CA GLN A 44 -2.01 13.77 3.47
C GLN A 44 -1.85 14.29 4.90
N ALA A 45 -2.49 13.63 5.86
CA ALA A 45 -2.51 14.02 7.24
C ALA A 45 -1.10 13.90 7.84
N ARG A 46 -0.79 14.85 8.72
CA ARG A 46 0.49 14.92 9.43
C ARG A 46 0.31 14.86 10.93
N ASP A 47 -0.90 15.10 11.40
CA ASP A 47 -1.33 14.90 12.76
C ASP A 47 -1.91 13.48 12.94
N GLU A 48 -1.83 13.01 14.16
CA GLU A 48 -2.24 11.66 14.55
C GLU A 48 -3.73 11.41 14.27
N GLU A 49 -4.60 12.37 14.58
CA GLU A 49 -6.05 12.21 14.39
C GLU A 49 -6.42 12.04 12.91
N GLY A 50 -5.84 12.87 12.04
CA GLY A 50 -6.02 12.76 10.60
C GLY A 50 -5.49 11.44 10.04
N ILE A 51 -4.32 10.99 10.50
CA ILE A 51 -3.75 9.69 10.10
C ILE A 51 -4.67 8.54 10.50
N TYR A 52 -5.18 8.53 11.73
CA TYR A 52 -6.12 7.50 12.19
C TYR A 52 -7.41 7.48 11.38
N ARG A 53 -7.97 8.66 11.11
CA ARG A 53 -9.20 8.79 10.31
C ARG A 53 -9.01 8.23 8.90
N ASP A 54 -7.92 8.61 8.24
CA ASP A 54 -7.60 8.16 6.89
C ASP A 54 -7.30 6.65 6.86
N MET A 55 -6.64 6.13 7.89
CA MET A 55 -6.37 4.70 8.03
C MET A 55 -7.67 3.89 8.19
N LEU A 56 -8.60 4.35 9.03
CA LEU A 56 -9.91 3.69 9.20
C LEU A 56 -10.70 3.67 7.88
N ALA A 57 -10.72 4.80 7.16
CA ALA A 57 -11.37 4.86 5.85
C ALA A 57 -10.70 3.93 4.81
N ALA A 58 -9.36 3.83 4.84
CA ALA A 58 -8.62 2.92 3.97
C ALA A 58 -8.90 1.45 4.31
N LEU A 59 -8.98 1.11 5.59
CA LEU A 59 -9.32 -0.24 6.05
C LEU A 59 -10.74 -0.64 5.65
N ASP A 60 -11.72 0.25 5.80
CA ASP A 60 -13.11 -0.03 5.42
C ASP A 60 -13.21 -0.32 3.90
N ARG A 61 -12.52 0.49 3.08
CA ARG A 61 -12.40 0.23 1.63
C ARG A 61 -11.74 -1.11 1.31
N PHE A 62 -10.66 -1.44 2.01
CA PHE A 62 -9.94 -2.70 1.81
C PHE A 62 -10.81 -3.91 2.18
N GLN A 63 -11.53 -3.83 3.30
CA GLN A 63 -12.45 -4.90 3.74
C GLN A 63 -13.64 -5.12 2.80
N GLN A 64 -14.06 -4.08 2.10
CA GLN A 64 -15.14 -4.16 1.11
C GLN A 64 -14.65 -4.67 -0.27
N SER A 65 -13.34 -4.78 -0.47
CA SER A 65 -12.75 -5.28 -1.72
C SER A 65 -12.77 -6.81 -1.76
N ASP A 66 -12.90 -7.40 -2.95
CA ASP A 66 -12.74 -8.85 -3.12
C ASP A 66 -11.25 -9.21 -2.92
N GLU A 67 -10.97 -10.30 -2.20
CA GLU A 67 -9.60 -10.75 -1.91
C GLU A 67 -8.81 -11.10 -3.20
N ARG A 68 -9.51 -11.51 -4.27
CA ARG A 68 -8.90 -11.76 -5.58
C ARG A 68 -8.47 -10.47 -6.27
N GLU A 69 -9.16 -9.37 -5.98
CA GLU A 69 -8.81 -8.04 -6.48
C GLU A 69 -7.73 -7.40 -5.60
N MET A 70 -7.84 -7.50 -4.28
CA MET A 70 -6.95 -6.88 -3.31
C MET A 70 -6.60 -7.86 -2.18
N ALA A 71 -5.46 -8.53 -2.28
CA ALA A 71 -5.02 -9.58 -1.34
C ALA A 71 -4.24 -9.01 -0.14
N THR A 72 -3.61 -7.85 -0.28
CA THR A 72 -2.87 -7.17 0.79
C THR A 72 -2.86 -5.66 0.57
N GLY A 73 -2.55 -4.88 1.61
CA GLY A 73 -2.63 -3.43 1.57
C GLY A 73 -1.47 -2.72 2.24
N PHE A 74 -1.08 -1.57 1.68
CA PHE A 74 -0.12 -0.64 2.28
C PHE A 74 -0.80 0.71 2.54
N PHE A 75 -0.74 1.17 3.78
CA PHE A 75 -1.08 2.54 4.15
C PHE A 75 0.20 3.37 4.26
N ILE A 76 0.31 4.42 3.45
CA ILE A 76 1.53 5.20 3.26
C ILE A 76 1.35 6.60 3.85
N ILE A 77 2.23 6.95 4.80
CA ILE A 77 2.32 8.25 5.46
C ILE A 77 3.48 9.05 4.82
N ARG A 78 3.30 10.35 4.56
CA ARG A 78 4.27 11.18 3.83
C ARG A 78 4.38 12.65 4.26
#